data_AF-A0A8C9EQ05-F1
#
_entry.id   AF-A0A8C9EQ05-F1
#
_cell.length_a   1.000
_cell.length_b   1.000
_cell.length_c   1.000
_cell.angle_alpha   90.00
_cell.angle_beta   90.00
_cell.angle_gamma   90.00
#
_symmetry.space_group_name_H-M   'P 1'
#
loop_
_entity.id
_entity.type
_entity.pdbx_description
1 polymer ?
#
loop_
_entity_poly.entity_id
_entity_poly.type
_entity_poly.pdbx_seq_one_letter_code
_entity_poly.pdbx_strand_id
1 'polypeptide(L)'
;MESLDTEVKARKTLGTVEYVESSGFTQGILPTKKDVVQNMLYLLQPKRAGQAQRSKEDAAQLLAEHLQEHWLVCNLHTIGTQSIKKLILKMYEEFTRLYQTRKQRQNQAYTERADKFNESSEKLFDIFSARTKTHELGRISNRQLTMQRLKHNR
;
A
#
# COMPACT_ATOMS: atom_id res chain seq x y z
N MET A 1 -31.86 9.23 -4.11
CA MET A 1 -31.10 10.50 -4.20
C MET A 1 -29.73 10.21 -3.62
N GLU A 2 -28.84 9.66 -4.43
CA GLU A 2 -27.48 9.32 -3.99
C GLU A 2 -26.65 10.59 -4.05
N SER A 3 -26.26 11.09 -2.88
CA SER A 3 -25.29 12.17 -2.77
C SER A 3 -23.98 11.64 -3.33
N LEU A 4 -23.61 12.10 -4.52
CA LEU A 4 -22.24 12.02 -5.03
C LEU A 4 -21.40 12.95 -4.16
N ASP A 5 -21.07 12.50 -2.96
CA ASP A 5 -20.00 13.09 -2.16
C ASP A 5 -18.71 12.87 -2.94
N THR A 6 -18.40 13.82 -3.83
CA THR A 6 -17.03 14.06 -4.28
C THR A 6 -16.24 14.58 -3.08
N GLU A 7 -15.96 13.69 -2.11
CA GLU A 7 -14.89 13.91 -1.15
C GLU A 7 -13.63 14.13 -1.97
N VAL A 8 -13.12 15.37 -1.93
CA VAL A 8 -11.87 15.73 -2.59
C VAL A 8 -10.75 15.00 -1.85
N LYS A 9 -10.46 13.77 -2.29
CA LYS A 9 -9.37 12.97 -1.76
C LYS A 9 -8.07 13.74 -1.89
N ALA A 10 -7.35 13.91 -0.79
CA ALA A 10 -6.05 14.56 -0.83
C ALA A 10 -5.08 13.72 -1.65
N ARG A 11 -4.38 14.39 -2.55
CA ARG A 11 -3.38 13.81 -3.46
C ARG A 11 -2.01 14.37 -3.15
N LYS A 12 -1.00 13.52 -3.26
CA LYS A 12 0.41 13.86 -3.16
C LYS A 12 1.15 13.34 -4.38
N THR A 13 1.92 14.20 -5.02
CA THR A 13 2.72 13.82 -6.18
C THR A 13 4.18 13.67 -5.78
N LEU A 14 4.78 12.54 -6.14
CA LEU A 14 6.22 12.29 -5.97
C LEU A 14 6.81 11.97 -7.34
N GLY A 15 7.63 12.88 -7.87
CA GLY A 15 8.07 12.80 -9.26
C GLY A 15 6.88 12.88 -10.22
N THR A 16 6.66 11.83 -11.00
CA THR A 16 5.55 11.71 -11.96
C THR A 16 4.37 10.90 -11.44
N VAL A 17 4.46 10.32 -10.24
CA VAL A 17 3.44 9.41 -9.69
C VAL A 17 2.57 10.12 -8.66
N GLU A 18 1.26 9.95 -8.80
CA GLU A 18 0.27 10.42 -7.84
C GLU A 18 -0.08 9.34 -6.81
N TYR A 19 -0.13 9.77 -5.56
CA TYR A 19 -0.58 9.00 -4.41
C TYR A 19 -1.86 9.66 -3.87
N VAL A 20 -2.98 9.01 -4.09
CA VAL A 20 -4.30 9.47 -3.65
C VAL A 20 -4.68 8.71 -2.38
N GLU A 21 -5.12 9.40 -1.33
CA GLU A 21 -5.54 8.69 -0.13
C GLU A 21 -6.63 7.63 -0.42
N SER A 22 -6.55 6.51 0.30
CA SER A 22 -7.51 5.42 0.16
C SER A 22 -7.73 4.74 1.50
N SER A 23 -8.98 4.46 1.84
CA SER A 23 -9.37 3.67 3.00
C SER A 23 -9.52 2.20 2.60
N GLY A 24 -8.60 1.37 3.07
CA GLY A 24 -8.63 -0.08 2.87
C GLY A 24 -8.01 -0.55 1.56
N PHE A 25 -8.22 -1.83 1.28
CA PHE A 25 -7.67 -2.56 0.13
C PHE A 25 -8.79 -3.12 -0.73
N THR A 26 -8.54 -3.22 -2.04
CA THR A 26 -9.49 -3.85 -2.97
C THR A 26 -9.59 -5.34 -2.66
N GLN A 27 -10.81 -5.81 -2.39
CA GLN A 27 -11.08 -7.21 -2.07
C GLN A 27 -10.61 -8.15 -3.19
N GLY A 28 -10.01 -9.28 -2.80
CA GLY A 28 -9.52 -10.30 -3.74
C GLY A 28 -8.24 -9.93 -4.51
N ILE A 29 -7.65 -8.76 -4.24
CA ILE A 29 -6.39 -8.32 -4.86
C ILE A 29 -5.34 -8.13 -3.76
N LEU A 30 -4.12 -8.61 -4.01
CA LEU A 30 -3.01 -8.42 -3.08
C LEU A 30 -2.51 -6.96 -3.12
N PRO A 31 -2.41 -6.27 -1.98
CA PRO A 31 -1.95 -4.90 -1.92
C PRO A 31 -0.53 -4.70 -2.44
N THR A 32 -0.34 -3.61 -3.17
CA THR A 32 0.97 -3.09 -3.56
C THR A 32 1.56 -2.19 -2.47
N LYS A 33 2.84 -1.85 -2.61
CA LYS A 33 3.48 -0.84 -1.76
C LYS A 33 2.78 0.52 -1.86
N LYS A 34 2.31 0.89 -3.05
CA LYS A 34 1.56 2.12 -3.29
C LYS A 34 0.27 2.15 -2.48
N ASP A 35 -0.51 1.05 -2.49
CA ASP A 35 -1.74 0.94 -1.70
C ASP A 35 -1.48 1.16 -0.21
N VAL A 36 -0.37 0.62 0.30
CA VAL A 36 0.04 0.80 1.70
C VAL A 36 0.40 2.26 2.00
N VAL A 37 1.11 2.95 1.09
CA VAL A 37 1.37 4.40 1.24
C VAL A 37 0.07 5.19 1.23
N GLN A 38 -0.84 4.90 0.30
CA GLN A 38 -2.14 5.59 0.18
C GLN A 38 -3.02 5.40 1.42
N ASN A 39 -2.99 4.21 2.03
CA ASN A 39 -3.65 3.94 3.30
C ASN A 39 -2.99 4.67 4.47
N MET A 40 -1.66 4.72 4.53
CA MET A 40 -0.96 5.54 5.52
C MET A 40 -1.33 7.02 5.41
N LEU A 41 -1.45 7.55 4.18
CA LEU A 41 -1.89 8.92 3.96
C LEU A 41 -3.29 9.16 4.51
N TYR A 42 -4.24 8.27 4.23
CA TYR A 42 -5.61 8.33 4.76
C TYR A 42 -5.63 8.29 6.29
N LEU A 43 -4.93 7.32 6.91
CA LEU A 43 -4.94 7.12 8.36
C LEU A 43 -4.31 8.26 9.15
N LEU A 44 -3.42 9.03 8.52
CA LEU A 44 -2.72 10.16 9.11
C LEU A 44 -3.37 11.50 8.79
N GLN A 45 -4.46 11.53 8.03
CA GLN A 45 -5.18 12.77 7.81
C GLN A 45 -5.85 13.26 9.10
N PRO A 46 -5.86 14.58 9.36
CA PRO A 46 -6.71 15.16 10.38
C PRO A 46 -8.17 14.91 10.02
N LYS A 47 -8.89 14.08 10.79
CA LYS A 47 -10.28 13.73 10.48
C LYS A 47 -11.23 14.92 10.60
N ARG A 48 -10.97 15.84 11.54
CA ARG A 48 -11.70 17.10 11.78
C ARG A 48 -10.79 18.13 12.44
N ALA A 49 -11.09 19.42 12.28
CA ALA A 49 -10.43 20.49 13.04
C ALA A 49 -10.54 20.21 14.55
N GLY A 50 -9.41 20.17 15.25
CA GLY A 50 -9.35 19.93 16.70
C GLY A 50 -9.31 18.46 17.14
N GLN A 51 -9.38 17.48 16.22
CA GLN A 51 -9.08 16.09 16.60
C GLN A 51 -7.58 15.81 16.59
N ALA A 52 -7.13 15.03 17.57
CA ALA A 52 -5.75 14.56 17.61
C ALA A 52 -5.43 13.74 16.36
N GLN A 53 -4.36 14.11 15.67
CA GLN A 53 -3.83 13.34 14.57
C GLN A 53 -3.30 12.02 15.11
N ARG A 54 -3.61 10.91 14.42
CA ARG A 54 -3.04 9.60 14.75
C ARG A 54 -1.52 9.64 14.57
N SER A 55 -0.78 9.00 15.47
CA SER A 55 0.66 8.82 15.32
C SER A 55 1.00 7.93 14.12
N LYS A 56 2.24 8.02 13.61
CA LYS A 56 2.69 7.12 12.52
C LYS A 56 2.70 5.67 12.99
N GLU A 57 3.04 5.47 14.25
CA GLU A 57 3.18 4.17 14.90
C GLU A 57 1.83 3.48 15.05
N ASP A 58 0.79 4.22 15.46
CA ASP A 58 -0.57 3.69 15.57
C ASP A 58 -1.19 3.46 14.20
N ALA A 59 -0.95 4.36 13.24
CA ALA A 59 -1.42 4.18 11.87
C ALA A 59 -0.80 2.92 11.23
N ALA A 60 0.51 2.73 11.40
CA ALA A 60 1.20 1.56 10.89
C ALA A 60 0.80 0.27 11.62
N GLN A 61 0.50 0.32 12.92
CA GLN A 61 -0.02 -0.83 13.67
C GLN A 61 -1.39 -1.26 13.13
N LEU A 62 -2.33 -0.32 13.01
CA LEU A 62 -3.66 -0.59 12.47
C LEU A 62 -3.57 -1.14 11.04
N LEU A 63 -2.74 -0.52 10.19
CA LEU A 63 -2.58 -0.97 8.81
C LEU A 63 -1.95 -2.36 8.71
N ALA A 64 -1.02 -2.70 9.62
CA ALA A 64 -0.42 -4.03 9.67
C ALA A 64 -1.45 -5.11 10.03
N GLU A 65 -2.36 -4.83 10.95
CA GLU A 65 -3.47 -5.73 11.32
C GLU A 65 -4.42 -5.94 10.12
N HIS A 66 -4.81 -4.85 9.45
CA HIS A 66 -5.67 -4.92 8.27
C HIS A 66 -5.01 -5.67 7.11
N LEU A 67 -3.72 -5.45 6.87
CA LEU A 67 -2.96 -6.19 5.85
C LEU A 67 -2.93 -7.68 6.15
N GLN A 68 -2.66 -8.05 7.41
CA GLN A 68 -2.63 -9.43 7.81
C GLN A 68 -3.99 -10.11 7.59
N GLU A 69 -5.08 -9.47 8.01
CA GLU A 69 -6.44 -9.98 7.77
C GLU A 69 -6.76 -10.13 6.28
N HIS A 70 -6.45 -9.10 5.48
CA HIS A 70 -6.69 -9.12 4.03
C HIS A 70 -5.94 -10.25 3.32
N TRP A 71 -4.70 -10.51 3.73
CA TRP A 71 -3.89 -11.60 3.17
C TRP A 71 -4.40 -12.97 3.61
N LEU A 72 -4.89 -13.11 4.85
CA LEU A 72 -5.56 -14.32 5.31
C LEU A 72 -6.84 -14.59 4.53
N VAL A 73 -7.64 -13.57 4.19
CA VAL A 73 -8.80 -13.71 3.28
C VAL A 73 -8.36 -14.21 1.90
N CYS A 74 -7.16 -13.83 1.45
CA CYS A 74 -6.55 -14.36 0.25
C CYS A 74 -5.95 -15.78 0.42
N ASN A 75 -6.15 -16.43 1.57
CA ASN A 75 -5.58 -17.72 1.99
C ASN A 75 -4.05 -17.74 2.10
N LEU A 76 -3.44 -16.62 2.49
CA LEU A 76 -1.99 -16.48 2.56
C LEU A 76 -1.53 -16.16 3.98
N HIS A 77 -0.58 -16.95 4.49
CA HIS A 77 0.02 -16.71 5.79
C HIS A 77 1.10 -15.63 5.72
N THR A 78 1.03 -14.68 6.65
CA THR A 78 1.97 -13.55 6.72
C THR A 78 3.03 -13.74 7.80
N ILE A 79 4.10 -12.95 7.71
CA ILE A 79 4.97 -12.69 8.85
C ILE A 79 4.18 -12.01 10.00
N GLY A 80 4.75 -11.97 11.20
CA GLY A 80 4.10 -11.37 12.36
C GLY A 80 3.82 -9.86 12.16
N THR A 81 2.70 -9.39 12.71
CA THR A 81 2.19 -8.01 12.61
C THR A 81 3.24 -6.96 12.99
N GLN A 82 4.07 -7.23 14.00
CA GLN A 82 5.15 -6.33 14.40
C GLN A 82 6.22 -6.15 13.32
N SER A 83 6.52 -7.20 12.55
CA SER A 83 7.43 -7.11 11.40
C SER A 83 6.79 -6.35 10.24
N ILE A 84 5.50 -6.60 9.96
CA ILE A 84 4.72 -5.86 8.96
C ILE A 84 4.74 -4.36 9.29
N LYS A 85 4.42 -4.00 10.54
CA LYS A 85 4.48 -2.61 11.03
C LYS A 85 5.82 -1.94 10.77
N LYS A 86 6.93 -2.62 11.08
CA LYS A 86 8.29 -2.10 10.82
C LYS A 86 8.53 -1.84 9.32
N LEU A 87 8.04 -2.71 8.44
CA LEU A 87 8.14 -2.54 7.00
C LEU A 87 7.33 -1.33 6.52
N ILE A 88 6.10 -1.17 7.01
CA ILE A 88 5.23 -0.02 6.70
C ILE A 88 5.91 1.29 7.11
N LEU A 89 6.40 1.36 8.35
CA LEU A 89 7.07 2.56 8.88
C LEU A 89 8.29 2.95 8.04
N LYS A 90 9.18 1.99 7.76
CA LYS A 90 10.39 2.23 6.95
C LYS A 90 10.03 2.77 5.56
N MET A 91 9.06 2.15 4.89
CA MET A 91 8.62 2.57 3.57
C MET A 91 7.98 3.96 3.60
N TYR A 92 7.13 4.23 4.59
CA TYR A 92 6.45 5.52 4.71
C TYR A 92 7.42 6.67 5.10
N GLU A 93 8.45 6.37 5.89
CA GLU A 93 9.53 7.32 6.17
C GLU A 93 10.34 7.67 4.93
N GLU A 94 10.65 6.68 4.09
CA GLU A 94 11.32 6.90 2.79
C GLU A 94 10.46 7.77 1.88
N PHE A 95 9.17 7.44 1.73
CA PHE A 95 8.21 8.27 1.01
C PHE A 95 8.19 9.70 1.52
N THR A 96 8.05 9.88 2.84
CA THR A 96 7.97 11.20 3.47
C THR A 96 9.24 12.00 3.23
N ARG A 97 10.42 11.37 3.34
CA ARG A 97 11.72 12.00 3.09
C ARG A 97 11.82 12.51 1.66
N LEU A 98 11.42 11.71 0.68
CA LEU A 98 11.44 12.09 -0.72
C LEU A 98 10.40 13.19 -1.01
N TYR A 99 9.17 13.03 -0.53
CA TYR A 99 8.09 13.99 -0.73
C TYR A 99 8.41 15.37 -0.12
N GLN A 100 9.03 15.40 1.07
CA GLN A 100 9.38 16.65 1.76
C GLN A 100 10.71 17.27 1.29
N THR A 101 11.38 16.68 0.30
CA THR A 101 12.62 17.25 -0.24
C THR A 101 12.33 18.60 -0.90
N ARG A 102 12.99 19.65 -0.40
CA ARG A 102 12.83 21.02 -0.91
C ARG A 102 13.24 21.10 -2.39
N LYS A 103 12.48 21.86 -3.19
CA LYS A 103 12.70 22.04 -4.65
C LYS A 103 14.17 22.31 -5.03
N GLN A 104 14.86 23.17 -4.27
CA GLN A 104 16.28 23.50 -4.51
C GLN A 104 17.25 22.30 -4.42
N ARG A 105 16.84 21.22 -3.75
CA ARG A 105 17.63 19.98 -3.56
C ARG A 105 17.17 18.84 -4.46
N GLN A 106 16.18 19.07 -5.32
CA GLN A 106 15.67 18.08 -6.27
C GLN A 106 16.57 18.02 -7.51
N ASN A 107 17.79 17.54 -7.31
CA ASN A 107 18.76 17.30 -8.37
C ASN A 107 18.58 15.91 -9.00
N GLN A 108 19.45 15.56 -9.94
CA GLN A 108 19.40 14.25 -10.62
C GLN A 108 19.37 13.06 -9.65
N ALA A 109 20.18 13.09 -8.59
CA ALA A 109 20.20 12.02 -7.59
C ALA A 109 18.89 11.93 -6.78
N TYR A 110 18.16 13.03 -6.61
CA TYR A 110 16.80 12.99 -6.07
C TYR A 110 15.85 12.31 -7.05
N THR A 111 15.88 12.70 -8.32
CA THR A 111 15.02 12.14 -9.37
C THR A 111 15.18 10.62 -9.45
N GLU A 112 16.42 10.12 -9.53
CA GLU A 112 16.71 8.68 -9.55
C GLU A 112 16.16 7.94 -8.33
N ARG A 113 16.21 8.55 -7.14
CA ARG A 113 15.65 7.95 -5.92
C ARG A 113 14.13 7.96 -5.92
N ALA A 114 13.52 9.05 -6.36
CA ALA A 114 12.07 9.16 -6.48
C ALA A 114 11.53 8.15 -7.50
N ASP A 115 12.18 8.02 -8.65
CA ASP A 115 11.83 7.07 -9.69
C ASP A 115 11.99 5.63 -9.20
N LYS A 116 13.12 5.30 -8.56
CA LYS A 116 13.33 3.97 -7.97
C LYS A 116 12.30 3.64 -6.90
N PHE A 117 11.92 4.61 -6.06
CA PHE A 117 10.86 4.43 -5.08
C PHE A 117 9.53 4.14 -5.79
N ASN A 118 9.17 4.94 -6.78
CA ASN A 118 7.94 4.82 -7.55
C ASN A 118 7.86 3.49 -8.31
N GLU A 119 8.91 3.06 -9.00
CA GLU A 119 8.99 1.73 -9.63
C GLU A 119 8.81 0.60 -8.61
N SER A 120 9.37 0.76 -7.42
CA SER A 120 9.18 -0.21 -6.36
C SER A 120 7.75 -0.21 -5.81
N SER A 121 7.07 0.94 -5.85
CA SER A 121 5.73 1.13 -5.27
C SER A 121 4.66 0.29 -5.97
N GLU A 122 4.84 0.01 -7.26
CA GLU A 122 3.94 -0.84 -8.07
C GLU A 122 4.12 -2.34 -7.77
N LYS A 123 5.14 -2.72 -6.99
CA LYS A 123 5.35 -4.12 -6.57
C LYS A 123 4.45 -4.48 -5.39
N LEU A 124 4.12 -5.76 -5.29
CA LEU A 124 3.41 -6.33 -4.14
C LEU A 124 4.10 -5.97 -2.82
N PHE A 125 3.30 -5.67 -1.79
CA PHE A 125 3.81 -5.52 -0.44
C PHE A 125 4.06 -6.89 0.18
N ASP A 126 5.13 -7.55 -0.25
CA ASP A 126 5.46 -8.92 0.13
C ASP A 126 5.70 -9.07 1.65
N ILE A 127 4.70 -9.64 2.31
CA ILE A 127 4.72 -9.97 3.74
C ILE A 127 4.51 -11.47 3.97
N PHE A 128 4.77 -12.31 2.95
CA PHE A 128 4.61 -13.76 3.03
C PHE A 128 5.52 -14.37 4.12
N SER A 129 4.97 -15.30 4.91
CA SER A 129 5.79 -16.10 5.81
C SER A 129 6.66 -17.07 5.00
N ALA A 130 7.98 -17.04 5.19
CA ALA A 130 8.91 -17.87 4.44
C ALA A 130 8.69 -19.39 4.59
N ARG A 131 7.91 -19.82 5.60
CA ARG A 131 7.56 -21.24 5.83
C ARG A 131 6.69 -21.88 4.74
N THR A 132 6.12 -21.10 3.81
CA THR A 132 5.33 -21.59 2.66
C THR A 132 6.00 -21.37 1.30
N LYS A 133 7.28 -20.94 1.25
CA LYS A 133 8.00 -20.79 -0.03
C LYS A 133 8.08 -22.08 -0.84
N THR A 134 8.04 -23.25 -0.18
CA THR A 134 8.20 -24.56 -0.81
C THR A 134 6.92 -25.14 -1.43
N HIS A 135 5.73 -24.60 -1.14
CA HIS A 135 4.45 -25.19 -1.61
C HIS A 135 3.54 -24.25 -2.43
N GLU A 136 3.69 -22.93 -2.35
CA GLU A 136 2.68 -22.01 -2.92
C GLU A 136 3.12 -21.23 -4.16
N LEU A 137 4.42 -21.07 -4.43
CA LEU A 137 4.89 -20.45 -5.66
C LEU A 137 4.50 -21.24 -6.94
N GLY A 138 4.25 -22.56 -6.81
CA GLY A 138 3.68 -23.38 -7.89
C GLY A 138 2.17 -23.19 -8.11
N ARG A 139 1.44 -22.57 -7.17
CA ARG A 139 -0.01 -22.35 -7.26
C ARG A 139 -0.38 -20.94 -7.71
N ILE A 140 0.43 -19.93 -7.41
CA ILE A 140 0.19 -18.54 -7.84
C ILE A 140 0.32 -18.42 -9.38
N SER A 141 1.23 -19.17 -10.01
CA SER A 141 1.32 -19.26 -11.49
C SER A 141 0.10 -19.92 -12.15
N ASN A 142 -0.74 -20.67 -11.42
CA ASN A 142 -1.86 -21.43 -12.00
C ASN A 142 -3.24 -20.81 -11.72
N ARG A 143 -3.38 -19.87 -10.78
CA ARG A 143 -4.66 -19.19 -10.50
C ARG A 143 -4.84 -17.84 -11.22
N GLN A 144 -3.77 -17.24 -11.75
CA GLN A 144 -3.87 -16.01 -12.55
C GLN A 144 -4.15 -16.25 -14.05
N LEU A 145 -4.38 -17.49 -14.49
CA LEU A 145 -4.83 -17.81 -15.86
C LEU A 145 -6.27 -18.37 -15.94
N THR A 146 -6.98 -18.53 -14.82
CA THR A 146 -8.32 -19.15 -14.79
C THR A 146 -9.47 -18.21 -14.43
N MET A 147 -9.26 -16.90 -14.60
CA MET A 147 -10.34 -15.88 -14.57
C MET A 147 -10.60 -15.26 -15.96
N GLN A 148 -10.29 -15.98 -17.05
CA GLN A 148 -10.71 -15.60 -18.42
C GLN A 148 -11.30 -16.76 -19.26
N ARG A 149 -11.48 -17.97 -18.72
CA ARG A 149 -12.01 -19.12 -19.49
C ARG A 149 -13.38 -19.67 -19.04
N LEU A 150 -14.16 -18.86 -18.33
CA LEU A 150 -15.54 -19.20 -17.92
C LEU A 150 -16.57 -18.11 -18.27
N LYS A 151 -16.34 -17.38 -19.37
CA LYS A 151 -17.35 -16.51 -20.01
C LYS A 151 -17.58 -16.82 -21.50
N HIS A 152 -17.19 -18.00 -21.98
CA HIS A 152 -17.53 -18.50 -23.31
C HIS A 152 -17.64 -20.03 -23.27
N ASN A 153 -18.67 -20.53 -22.61
CA ASN A 153 -19.41 -21.72 -23.06
C ASN A 153 -20.60 -21.98 -22.14
N ARG A 154 -21.79 -21.93 -22.76
CA ARG A 154 -23.15 -22.15 -22.26
C ARG A 154 -23.87 -20.92 -21.74
#